data_AF-A0A958CT51-F1
#
_entry.id   AF-A0A958CT51-F1
#
_cell.length_a   1.000
_cell.length_b   1.000
_cell.length_c   1.000
_cell.angle_alpha   90.00
_cell.angle_beta   90.00
_cell.angle_gamma   90.00
#
_symmetry.space_group_name_H-M   'P 1'
#
loop_
_entity.id
_entity.type
_entity.pdbx_description
1 polymer ?
#
loop_
_entity_poly.entity_id
_entity_poly.type
_entity_poly.pdbx_seq_one_letter_code
_entity_poly.pdbx_strand_id
1 'polypeptide(L)'
;MSDPIRSSEPIFRFDPVDIDQVRLLLNLSPGERIRVMLDAQALAKGLIMGRLRRQYPDLPPEELGLKFIQEIERGKQTRPGP
;
A
#
# COMPACT_ATOMS: atom_id res chain seq x y z
N MET A 1 -3.13 -30.28 -35.75
CA MET A 1 -3.09 -31.27 -34.65
C MET A 1 -1.65 -31.38 -34.21
N SER A 2 -1.13 -30.86 -33.10
CA SER A 2 -1.50 -29.79 -32.15
C SER A 2 -0.15 -29.36 -31.50
N ASP A 3 -0.03 -28.08 -31.13
CA ASP A 3 1.20 -27.41 -30.70
C ASP A 3 1.88 -27.96 -29.43
N PRO A 4 3.24 -27.94 -29.33
CA PRO A 4 3.94 -28.25 -28.10
C PRO A 4 4.14 -26.99 -27.24
N ILE A 5 3.64 -27.06 -26.00
CA ILE A 5 4.15 -26.41 -24.79
C ILE A 5 4.46 -24.90 -24.93
N ARG A 6 3.42 -24.08 -24.70
CA ARG A 6 3.62 -22.74 -24.13
C ARG A 6 4.36 -22.90 -22.80
N SER A 7 5.57 -22.34 -22.76
CA SER A 7 6.35 -22.08 -21.56
C SER A 7 5.45 -21.61 -20.42
N SER A 8 5.56 -22.27 -19.27
CA SER A 8 4.88 -21.95 -18.02
C SER A 8 5.19 -20.52 -17.57
N GLU A 9 4.33 -19.57 -17.94
CA GLU A 9 4.35 -18.24 -17.34
C GLU A 9 4.12 -18.39 -15.83
N PRO A 10 4.93 -17.74 -14.98
CA PRO A 10 4.71 -17.80 -13.54
C PRO A 10 3.35 -17.15 -13.25
N ILE A 11 2.41 -17.96 -12.77
CA ILE A 11 1.14 -17.48 -12.24
C ILE A 11 1.48 -16.67 -11.00
N PHE A 12 1.55 -15.34 -11.14
CA PHE A 12 1.74 -14.43 -10.01
C PHE A 12 0.47 -14.44 -9.16
N ARG A 13 0.40 -15.41 -8.25
CA ARG A 13 -0.66 -15.48 -7.26
C ARG A 13 -0.34 -14.47 -6.19
N PHE A 14 -1.17 -13.43 -6.07
CA PHE A 14 -1.19 -12.62 -4.85
C PHE A 14 -1.51 -13.56 -3.69
N ASP A 15 -0.50 -13.92 -2.90
CA ASP A 15 -0.73 -14.54 -1.60
C ASP A 15 -1.34 -13.44 -0.72
N PRO A 16 -2.55 -13.63 -0.16
CA PRO A 16 -3.13 -12.67 0.78
C PRO A 16 -2.22 -12.45 2.00
N VAL A 17 -1.31 -13.39 2.29
CA VAL A 17 -0.28 -13.26 3.31
C VAL A 17 1.09 -13.33 2.66
N ASP A 18 1.79 -12.20 2.62
CA ASP A 18 3.20 -12.19 2.21
C ASP A 18 4.06 -12.84 3.32
N ILE A 19 4.31 -14.14 3.18
CA ILE A 19 5.05 -14.95 4.16
C ILE A 19 6.48 -14.44 4.35
N ASP A 20 7.11 -13.91 3.30
CA ASP A 20 8.46 -13.37 3.40
C ASP A 20 8.46 -12.06 4.17
N GLN A 21 7.46 -11.19 3.96
CA GLN A 21 7.24 -10.01 4.79
C GLN A 21 7.00 -10.39 6.26
N VAL A 22 6.22 -11.44 6.54
CA VAL A 22 5.99 -11.93 7.91
C VAL A 22 7.30 -12.39 8.54
N ARG A 23 8.12 -13.16 7.82
CA ARG A 23 9.44 -13.62 8.31
C ARG A 23 10.38 -12.45 8.61
N LEU A 24 10.43 -11.45 7.74
CA LEU A 24 11.23 -10.24 7.95
C LEU A 24 10.78 -9.49 9.21
N LEU A 25 9.48 -9.33 9.41
CA LEU A 25 8.94 -8.68 10.62
C LEU A 25 9.17 -9.51 11.89
N LEU A 26 9.17 -10.85 11.81
CA LEU A 26 9.43 -11.72 12.95
C LEU A 26 10.86 -11.59 13.50
N ASN A 27 11.83 -11.29 12.64
CA ASN A 27 13.23 -11.06 13.02
C ASN A 27 13.48 -9.74 13.77
N LEU A 28 12.49 -8.84 13.80
CA LEU A 28 12.58 -7.57 14.50
C LEU A 28 12.05 -7.69 15.95
N SER A 29 12.61 -6.90 16.86
CA SER A 29 11.98 -6.70 18.18
C SER A 29 10.61 -6.03 18.03
N PRO A 30 9.71 -6.15 19.04
CA PRO A 30 8.43 -5.45 19.01
C PRO A 30 8.54 -3.94 18.77
N GLY A 31 9.54 -3.27 19.35
CA GLY A 31 9.77 -1.84 19.14
C GLY A 31 10.19 -1.50 17.72
N GLU A 32 11.05 -2.31 17.12
CA GLU A 32 11.48 -2.14 15.72
C GLU A 32 10.33 -2.40 14.74
N ARG A 33 9.46 -3.38 15.01
CA ARG A 33 8.24 -3.61 14.21
C ARG A 33 7.36 -2.35 14.19
N ILE A 34 7.12 -1.75 15.35
CA ILE A 34 6.34 -0.50 15.45
C ILE A 34 7.03 0.62 14.67
N ARG A 35 8.35 0.78 14.80
CA ARG A 35 9.09 1.81 14.05
C ARG A 35 8.97 1.62 12.54
N VAL A 36 9.16 0.40 12.03
CA VAL A 36 8.99 0.10 10.59
C VAL A 36 7.57 0.43 10.12
N MET A 37 6.54 0.11 10.92
CA MET A 37 5.15 0.47 10.57
C MET A 37 4.93 1.99 10.55
N LEU A 38 5.49 2.73 11.51
CA LEU A 38 5.40 4.19 11.56
C LEU A 38 6.13 4.84 10.39
N ASP A 39 7.30 4.34 10.01
CA ASP A 39 8.07 4.82 8.87
C ASP A 39 7.33 4.56 7.55
N ALA A 40 6.76 3.37 7.38
CA ALA A 40 5.92 3.04 6.23
C ALA A 40 4.67 3.94 6.16
N GLN A 41 4.02 4.20 7.29
CA GLN A 41 2.89 5.12 7.37
C GLN A 41 3.28 6.55 7.00
N ALA A 42 4.44 7.04 7.48
CA ALA A 42 4.96 8.36 7.16
C ALA A 42 5.24 8.49 5.65
N LEU A 43 5.86 7.47 5.04
CA LEU A 43 6.09 7.43 3.59
C LEU A 43 4.77 7.46 2.80
N ALA A 44 3.82 6.58 3.14
CA ALA A 44 2.53 6.52 2.47
C ALA A 44 1.77 7.85 2.57
N LYS A 45 1.73 8.45 3.78
CA LYS A 45 1.14 9.77 4.00
C LYS A 45 1.83 10.84 3.14
N GLY A 46 3.16 10.85 3.12
CA GLY A 46 3.95 11.80 2.33
C GLY A 46 3.65 11.72 0.84
N LEU A 47 3.57 10.51 0.28
CA LEU A 47 3.22 10.28 -1.12
C LEU A 47 1.80 10.77 -1.45
N ILE A 48 0.82 10.41 -0.62
CA ILE A 48 -0.58 10.83 -0.83
C ILE A 48 -0.69 12.35 -0.73
N MET A 49 -0.11 12.96 0.31
CA MET A 49 -0.15 14.42 0.50
C MET A 49 0.59 15.15 -0.63
N GLY A 50 1.73 14.63 -1.10
CA GLY A 50 2.46 15.19 -2.23
C GLY A 50 1.66 15.14 -3.53
N ARG A 51 0.88 14.08 -3.76
CA ARG A 51 -0.07 14.01 -4.88
C ARG A 51 -1.22 15.00 -4.71
N LEU A 52 -1.84 15.06 -3.52
CA LEU A 52 -2.97 15.96 -3.26
C LEU A 52 -2.59 17.44 -3.41
N ARG A 53 -1.41 17.85 -2.93
CA ARG A 53 -0.88 19.21 -3.13
C ARG A 53 -0.73 19.59 -4.59
N ARG A 54 -0.32 18.64 -5.45
CA ARG A 54 -0.21 18.88 -6.89
C ARG A 54 -1.57 18.93 -7.58
N GLN A 55 -2.53 18.12 -7.12
CA GLN A 55 -3.89 18.08 -7.66
C GLN A 55 -4.74 19.29 -7.22
N TYR A 56 -4.47 19.81 -6.03
CA TYR A 56 -5.22 20.88 -5.39
C TYR A 56 -4.25 21.97 -4.87
N PRO A 57 -3.58 22.73 -5.76
CA PRO A 57 -2.56 23.70 -5.37
C PRO A 57 -3.12 24.87 -4.55
N ASP A 58 -4.39 25.22 -4.75
CA ASP A 58 -5.04 26.35 -4.10
C ASP A 58 -5.65 26.01 -2.73
N LEU A 59 -5.68 24.72 -2.36
CA LEU A 59 -6.26 24.31 -1.09
C LEU A 59 -5.29 24.58 0.07
N PRO A 60 -5.79 25.15 1.18
CA PRO A 60 -4.97 25.34 2.36
C PRO A 60 -4.64 23.99 3.03
N PRO A 61 -3.58 23.93 3.86
CA PRO A 61 -3.11 22.67 4.47
C PRO A 61 -4.18 21.88 5.25
N GLU A 62 -5.07 22.57 5.96
CA GLU A 62 -6.17 21.96 6.71
C GLU A 62 -7.17 21.24 5.80
N GLU A 63 -7.50 21.83 4.64
CA GLU A 63 -8.41 21.23 3.66
C GLU A 63 -7.76 20.06 2.92
N LEU A 64 -6.45 20.13 2.67
CA LEU A 64 -5.69 18.98 2.18
C LEU A 64 -5.71 17.82 3.18
N GLY A 65 -5.72 18.09 4.48
CA GLY A 65 -5.90 17.08 5.53
C GLY A 65 -7.25 16.37 5.43
N LEU A 66 -8.34 17.10 5.15
CA LEU A 66 -9.66 16.51 4.91
C LEU A 66 -9.68 15.65 3.64
N LYS A 67 -9.03 16.11 2.55
CA LYS A 67 -8.87 15.32 1.32
C LYS A 67 -8.08 14.05 1.54
N PHE A 68 -7.04 14.09 2.38
CA PHE A 68 -6.30 12.89 2.76
C PHE A 68 -7.18 11.85 3.44
N ILE A 69 -8.03 12.26 4.39
CA ILE A 69 -8.97 11.34 5.06
C ILE A 69 -9.94 10.73 4.04
N GLN A 70 -10.50 11.54 3.14
CA GLN A 70 -11.41 11.06 2.09
C GLN A 70 -10.74 10.00 1.19
N GLU A 71 -9.47 10.20 0.84
CA GLU A 71 -8.73 9.26 0.01
C GLU A 71 -8.47 7.92 0.71
N ILE A 72 -8.15 7.95 2.02
CA ILE A 72 -8.00 6.74 2.82
C ILE A 72 -9.33 5.97 2.88
N GLU A 73 -10.45 6.65 3.11
CA GLU A 73 -11.77 6.01 3.13
C GLU A 73 -12.16 5.41 1.78
N ARG A 74 -11.89 6.12 0.68
CA ARG A 74 -12.08 5.57 -0.68
C ARG A 74 -11.28 4.28 -0.89
N GLY A 75 -10.02 4.24 -0.45
CA GLY A 75 -9.15 3.07 -0.57
C GLY A 75 -9.62 1.86 0.25
N LYS A 76 -10.36 2.08 1.35
CA LYS A 76 -10.98 1.00 2.12
C LYS A 76 -12.18 0.39 1.38
N GLN A 77 -12.94 1.21 0.66
CA GLN A 77 -14.14 0.78 -0.08
C GLN A 77 -13.81 0.02 -1.37
N THR A 78 -12.68 0.32 -2.00
CA THR A 78 -12.24 -0.37 -3.24
C THR A 78 -11.61 -1.73 -3.01
N ARG A 79 -11.45 -2.17 -1.75
CA ARG A 79 -11.21 -3.58 -1.43
C ARG A 79 -12.57 -4.27 -1.34
N PRO A 80 -13.03 -5.01 -2.37
CA PRO A 80 -14.01 -6.04 -2.09
C PRO A 80 -13.32 -6.99 -1.10
N GLY A 81 -13.96 -7.23 0.04
CA GLY A 81 -13.54 -8.35 0.89
C GLY A 81 -13.60 -9.65 0.08
N PRO A 82 -12.90 -10.71 0.51
CA PRO A 82 -13.25 -12.04 0.05
C PRO A 82 -14.74 -12.34 0.29
#